data_AF-I7AMD5-F1
#
_entry.id   AF-I7AMD5-F1
#
_cell.length_a   1.000
_cell.length_b   1.000
_cell.length_c   1.000
_cell.angle_alpha   90.00
_cell.angle_beta   90.00
_cell.angle_gamma   90.00
#
_symmetry.space_group_name_H-M   'P 1'
#
loop_
_entity.id
_entity.type
_entity.pdbx_description
1 polymer ?
#
loop_
_entity_poly.entity_id
_entity_poly.type
_entity_poly.pdbx_seq_one_letter_code
_entity_poly.pdbx_strand_id
1 'polypeptide(L)'
;MALVIDTFEVPSLLISRKLFRSLKVMDIEEVSLETIEDVLTVEGIYSIHKECFSYDDIRWMKYYFNEVVEVFANVQYINKSKKVVKYYSIIRDLDGTAIDLVEIKENENEEIHDKTAFLPYIKAQGEEIVIFPDDED
;
A
#
# COMPACT_ATOMS: atom_id res chain seq x y z
N MET A 1 -11.11 -5.01 4.34
CA MET A 1 -10.49 -3.75 4.80
C MET A 1 -9.50 -3.21 3.77
N ALA A 2 -9.56 -1.91 3.49
CA ALA A 2 -8.71 -1.24 2.50
C ALA A 2 -8.03 0.01 3.08
N LEU A 3 -6.77 0.24 2.69
CA LEU A 3 -6.02 1.48 2.96
C LEU A 3 -5.90 2.27 1.66
N VAL A 4 -6.20 3.55 1.70
CA VAL A 4 -6.00 4.50 0.62
C VAL A 4 -4.91 5.48 1.05
N ILE A 5 -3.81 5.48 0.30
CA ILE A 5 -2.69 6.40 0.47
C ILE A 5 -2.87 7.44 -0.61
N ASP A 6 -3.55 8.51 -0.26
CA ASP A 6 -3.91 9.57 -1.19
C ASP A 6 -2.89 10.70 -1.16
N THR A 7 -3.12 11.70 -2.00
CA THR A 7 -2.37 12.97 -2.01
C THR A 7 -3.37 14.11 -1.99
N PHE A 8 -2.92 15.33 -1.69
CA PHE A 8 -3.81 16.50 -1.75
C PHE A 8 -4.43 16.72 -3.14
N GLU A 9 -3.77 16.28 -4.21
CA GLU A 9 -4.27 16.41 -5.57
C GLU A 9 -5.29 15.34 -5.97
N VAL A 10 -5.25 14.17 -5.34
CA VAL A 10 -6.08 13.01 -5.68
C VAL A 10 -6.69 12.46 -4.40
N PRO A 11 -7.80 13.04 -3.92
CA PRO A 11 -8.33 12.76 -2.59
C PRO A 11 -8.90 11.34 -2.47
N SER A 12 -8.75 10.76 -1.28
CA SER A 12 -9.24 9.43 -0.92
C SER A 12 -10.74 9.24 -1.17
N LEU A 13 -11.54 10.30 -1.02
CA LEU A 13 -12.98 10.26 -1.32
C LEU A 13 -13.27 9.93 -2.79
N LEU A 14 -12.49 10.48 -3.73
CA LEU A 14 -12.62 10.19 -5.16
C LEU A 14 -12.30 8.71 -5.43
N ILE A 15 -11.17 8.27 -4.89
CA ILE A 15 -10.67 6.89 -5.01
C ILE A 15 -11.71 5.91 -4.44
N SER A 16 -12.21 6.19 -3.23
CA SER A 16 -13.16 5.36 -2.52
C SER A 16 -14.49 5.22 -3.26
N ARG A 17 -14.99 6.34 -3.78
CA ARG A 17 -16.22 6.34 -4.59
C ARG A 17 -16.05 5.54 -5.87
N LYS A 18 -14.90 5.64 -6.53
CA LYS A 18 -14.68 4.97 -7.82
C LYS A 18 -14.38 3.47 -7.68
N LEU A 19 -13.49 3.09 -6.76
CA LEU A 19 -13.02 1.71 -6.61
C LEU A 19 -13.92 0.88 -5.71
N PHE A 20 -14.41 1.45 -4.61
CA PHE A 20 -15.16 0.71 -3.59
C PHE A 20 -16.65 1.07 -3.56
N ARG A 21 -17.10 2.04 -4.39
CA ARG A 21 -18.48 2.55 -4.41
C ARG A 21 -18.95 3.05 -3.03
N SER A 22 -18.01 3.51 -2.20
CA SER A 22 -18.27 4.02 -0.85
C SER A 22 -18.06 5.52 -0.80
N LEU A 23 -18.89 6.21 0.00
CA LEU A 23 -18.69 7.61 0.38
C LEU A 23 -18.10 7.75 1.79
N LYS A 24 -17.98 6.64 2.51
CA LYS A 24 -17.41 6.61 3.86
C LYS A 24 -15.94 6.21 3.74
N VAL A 25 -15.08 7.10 4.22
CA VAL A 25 -13.64 6.91 4.39
C VAL A 25 -13.32 7.37 5.81
N MET A 26 -12.46 6.65 6.50
CA MET A 26 -12.01 6.99 7.85
C MET A 26 -10.56 7.45 7.77
N ASP A 27 -10.32 8.72 8.05
CA ASP A 27 -8.98 9.29 8.05
C ASP A 27 -8.19 8.80 9.26
N ILE A 28 -6.95 8.39 9.00
CA ILE A 28 -5.98 8.06 10.03
C ILE A 28 -5.07 9.28 10.17
N GLU A 29 -5.09 9.88 11.36
CA GLU A 29 -4.32 11.09 11.67
C GLU A 29 -2.94 10.78 12.28
N GLU A 30 -2.78 9.60 12.87
CA GLU A 30 -1.52 9.15 13.48
C GLU A 30 -1.30 7.65 13.34
N VAL A 31 -0.03 7.23 13.30
CA VAL A 31 0.34 5.81 13.33
C VAL A 31 0.83 5.45 14.73
N SER A 32 -0.03 4.78 15.48
CA SER A 32 0.24 4.25 16.81
C SER A 32 -0.27 2.81 16.92
N LEU A 33 0.15 2.09 17.96
CA LEU A 33 -0.35 0.74 18.21
C LEU A 33 -1.86 0.74 18.46
N GLU A 34 -2.38 1.75 19.17
CA GLU A 34 -3.81 1.92 19.43
C GLU A 34 -4.59 2.09 18.12
N THR A 35 -4.12 2.95 17.22
CA THR A 35 -4.74 3.12 15.89
C THR A 35 -4.75 1.81 15.10
N ILE A 36 -3.66 1.03 15.15
CA ILE A 36 -3.58 -0.25 14.44
C ILE A 36 -4.59 -1.25 15.00
N GLU A 37 -4.73 -1.33 16.33
CA GLU A 37 -5.72 -2.19 16.98
C GLU A 37 -7.14 -1.79 16.57
N ASP A 38 -7.47 -0.49 16.58
CA ASP A 38 -8.77 0.03 16.16
C ASP A 38 -9.08 -0.34 14.71
N VAL A 39 -8.14 -0.11 13.80
CA VAL A 39 -8.26 -0.45 12.38
C VAL A 39 -8.55 -1.94 12.18
N LEU A 40 -7.88 -2.81 12.94
CA LEU A 40 -8.05 -4.26 12.84
C LEU A 40 -9.41 -4.75 13.36
N THR A 41 -10.07 -4.00 14.24
CA THR A 41 -11.38 -4.38 14.79
C THR A 41 -12.55 -4.02 13.88
N VAL A 42 -12.43 -2.96 13.08
CA VAL A 42 -13.52 -2.42 12.26
C VAL A 42 -13.20 -2.57 10.77
N GLU A 43 -14.01 -3.33 10.05
CA GLU A 43 -13.90 -3.36 8.59
C GLU A 43 -14.28 -2.01 7.98
N GLY A 44 -13.40 -1.46 7.15
CA GLY A 44 -13.65 -0.20 6.48
C GLY A 44 -12.63 0.14 5.40
N ILE A 45 -12.79 1.36 4.88
CA ILE A 45 -11.86 2.02 3.98
C ILE A 45 -11.23 3.15 4.78
N TYR A 46 -9.92 3.07 4.94
CA TYR A 46 -9.13 4.01 5.71
C TYR A 46 -8.25 4.82 4.77
N SER A 47 -7.95 6.06 5.15
CA SER A 47 -7.10 6.96 4.36
C SER A 47 -5.94 7.50 5.18
N ILE A 48 -4.80 7.67 4.52
CA ILE A 48 -3.69 8.48 4.99
C ILE A 48 -3.24 9.42 3.88
N HIS A 49 -3.11 10.70 4.21
CA HIS A 49 -2.50 11.70 3.33
C HIS A 49 -1.00 11.48 3.29
N LYS A 50 -0.47 11.05 2.14
CA LYS A 50 0.94 10.66 1.99
C LYS A 50 1.91 11.73 2.50
N GLU A 51 1.58 12.99 2.31
CA GLU A 51 2.38 14.14 2.71
C GLU A 51 2.45 14.35 4.24
N CYS A 52 1.52 13.77 4.99
CA CYS A 52 1.44 13.91 6.45
C CYS A 52 2.22 12.82 7.22
N PHE A 53 2.67 11.76 6.54
CA PHE A 53 3.29 10.59 7.18
C PHE A 53 4.69 10.32 6.64
N SER A 54 5.55 9.75 7.50
CA SER A 54 6.85 9.27 7.05
C SER A 54 6.71 8.03 6.17
N TYR A 55 7.73 7.76 5.36
CA TYR A 55 7.75 6.54 4.54
C TYR A 55 7.65 5.26 5.39
N ASP A 56 8.30 5.25 6.56
CA ASP A 56 8.30 4.09 7.45
C ASP A 56 6.93 3.87 8.09
N ASP A 57 6.22 4.93 8.47
CA ASP A 57 4.85 4.85 8.99
C ASP A 57 3.90 4.29 7.94
N ILE A 58 3.95 4.82 6.72
CA ILE A 58 3.15 4.34 5.59
C ILE A 58 3.46 2.86 5.31
N ARG A 59 4.74 2.48 5.32
CA ARG A 59 5.17 1.10 5.10
C ARG A 59 4.63 0.17 6.19
N TRP A 60 4.68 0.61 7.44
CA TRP A 60 4.16 -0.17 8.57
C TRP A 60 2.64 -0.33 8.46
N MET A 61 1.91 0.75 8.16
CA MET A 61 0.47 0.70 7.94
C MET A 61 0.10 -0.24 6.81
N LYS A 62 0.76 -0.16 5.66
CA LYS A 62 0.53 -1.08 4.54
C LYS A 62 0.55 -2.54 4.97
N TYR A 63 1.35 -2.94 5.95
CA TYR A 63 1.43 -4.34 6.41
C TYR A 63 0.08 -4.91 6.86
N TYR A 64 -0.68 -4.14 7.64
CA TYR A 64 -1.92 -4.60 8.28
C TYR A 64 -3.14 -4.65 7.36
N PHE A 65 -3.05 -4.04 6.18
CA PHE A 65 -4.18 -3.99 5.25
C PHE A 65 -4.05 -5.03 4.14
N ASN A 66 -5.18 -5.66 3.83
CA ASN A 66 -5.25 -6.63 2.73
C ASN A 66 -5.34 -5.95 1.36
N GLU A 67 -6.05 -4.83 1.30
CA GLU A 67 -6.19 -4.01 0.10
C GLU A 67 -5.49 -2.67 0.33
N VAL A 68 -4.62 -2.29 -0.59
CA VAL A 68 -3.87 -1.02 -0.54
C VAL A 68 -4.06 -0.31 -1.87
N VAL A 69 -4.46 0.95 -1.80
CA VAL A 69 -4.49 1.87 -2.94
C VAL A 69 -3.46 2.94 -2.69
N GLU A 70 -2.60 3.22 -3.65
CA GLU A 70 -1.56 4.24 -3.51
C GLU A 70 -1.51 5.16 -4.72
N VAL A 71 -1.44 6.46 -4.44
CA VAL A 71 -1.28 7.49 -5.46
C VAL A 71 0.22 7.76 -5.67
N PHE A 72 0.66 7.51 -6.90
CA PHE A 72 1.94 7.95 -7.44
C PHE A 72 1.68 8.83 -8.67
N ALA A 73 2.34 8.57 -9.81
CA ALA A 73 1.95 9.14 -11.10
C ALA A 73 0.58 8.62 -11.58
N ASN A 74 0.28 7.36 -11.25
CA ASN A 74 -1.02 6.71 -11.44
C ASN A 74 -1.54 6.21 -10.08
N VAL A 75 -2.80 5.80 -10.02
CA VAL A 75 -3.36 5.13 -8.84
C VAL A 75 -3.15 3.63 -8.99
N GLN A 76 -2.42 3.03 -8.06
CA GLN A 76 -2.18 1.59 -8.00
C GLN A 76 -3.09 0.96 -6.95
N TYR A 77 -3.83 -0.08 -7.34
CA TYR A 77 -4.62 -0.91 -6.42
C TYR A 77 -3.96 -2.27 -6.27
N ILE A 78 -3.75 -2.70 -5.04
CA ILE A 78 -3.12 -3.97 -4.67
C ILE A 78 -4.08 -4.73 -3.75
N ASN A 79 -4.42 -5.96 -4.11
CA ASN A 79 -5.14 -6.89 -3.25
C ASN A 79 -4.25 -8.09 -2.92
N LYS A 80 -3.73 -8.14 -1.69
CA LYS A 80 -2.78 -9.17 -1.25
C LYS A 80 -3.39 -10.56 -1.22
N SER A 81 -4.61 -10.69 -0.70
CA SER A 81 -5.33 -11.98 -0.63
C SER A 81 -5.59 -12.56 -2.02
N LYS A 82 -6.01 -11.72 -2.97
CA LYS A 82 -6.32 -12.16 -4.33
C LYS A 82 -5.12 -12.20 -5.27
N LYS A 83 -3.96 -11.69 -4.83
CA LYS A 83 -2.75 -11.50 -5.64
C LYS A 83 -3.04 -10.72 -6.93
N VAL A 84 -3.85 -9.67 -6.83
CA VAL A 84 -4.24 -8.82 -7.95
C VAL A 84 -3.60 -7.45 -7.79
N VAL A 85 -3.03 -6.94 -8.88
CA VAL A 85 -2.58 -5.56 -9.02
C VAL A 85 -3.33 -4.94 -10.19
N LYS A 86 -3.83 -3.72 -10.00
CA LYS A 86 -4.50 -2.93 -11.03
C LYS A 86 -3.96 -1.51 -11.03
N TYR A 87 -4.05 -0.87 -12.18
CA TYR A 87 -3.60 0.50 -12.37
C TYR A 87 -4.73 1.34 -12.91
N TYR A 88 -4.80 2.58 -12.45
CA TYR A 88 -5.78 3.55 -12.90
C TYR A 88 -5.08 4.85 -13.26
N SER A 89 -5.38 5.37 -14.44
CA SER A 89 -5.00 6.73 -14.83
C SER A 89 -5.94 7.73 -14.17
N ILE A 90 -5.39 8.87 -13.77
CA ILE A 90 -6.14 9.97 -13.15
C ILE A 90 -6.66 10.88 -14.26
N ILE A 91 -7.98 11.03 -14.35
CA ILE A 91 -8.63 11.99 -15.25
C ILE A 91 -8.77 13.32 -14.53
N ARG A 92 -8.25 14.38 -15.15
CA ARG A 92 -8.29 15.74 -14.61
C ARG A 92 -9.16 16.64 -15.49
N ASP A 93 -9.79 17.64 -14.88
CA ASP A 93 -10.50 18.69 -15.60
C ASP A 93 -9.54 19.76 -16.18
N LEU A 94 -10.12 20.81 -16.77
CA LEU A 94 -9.35 21.91 -17.36
C LEU A 94 -8.57 22.73 -16.32
N ASP A 95 -8.97 22.66 -15.05
CA ASP A 95 -8.32 23.34 -13.92
C ASP A 95 -7.25 22.44 -13.26
N GLY A 96 -7.08 21.20 -13.73
CA GLY A 96 -6.13 20.23 -13.21
C GLY A 96 -6.63 19.41 -12.02
N THR A 97 -7.89 19.57 -11.62
CA THR A 97 -8.51 18.85 -10.51
C THR A 97 -8.83 17.41 -10.91
N ALA A 98 -8.50 16.43 -10.07
CA ALA A 98 -8.84 15.04 -10.32
C ALA A 98 -10.37 14.82 -10.23
N ILE A 99 -10.98 14.37 -11.32
CA ILE A 99 -12.44 14.18 -11.43
C ILE A 99 -12.86 12.71 -11.55
N ASP A 100 -11.99 11.84 -12.05
CA ASP A 100 -12.28 10.41 -12.20
C ASP A 100 -11.01 9.56 -12.31
N LEU A 101 -11.17 8.24 -12.22
CA LEU A 101 -10.12 7.26 -12.48
C LEU A 101 -10.56 6.27 -13.58
N VAL A 102 -9.63 5.87 -14.45
CA VAL A 102 -9.89 4.89 -15.52
C VAL A 102 -8.88 3.75 -15.43
N GLU A 103 -9.37 2.51 -15.38
CA GLU A 103 -8.49 1.32 -15.33
C GLU A 103 -7.67 1.24 -16.63
N ILE A 104 -6.36 1.13 -16.48
CA ILE A 104 -5.41 0.97 -17.57
C ILE A 104 -4.73 -0.38 -17.47
N LYS A 105 -4.40 -0.97 -18.62
CA LYS A 105 -3.49 -2.11 -18.66
C LYS A 105 -2.07 -1.58 -18.51
N GLU A 106 -1.30 -2.16 -17.61
CA GLU A 106 0.14 -1.92 -17.55
C GLU A 106 0.73 -2.38 -18.88
N ASN A 107 1.24 -1.46 -19.70
CA ASN A 107 2.05 -1.83 -20.84
C ASN A 107 3.41 -2.27 -20.27
N GLU A 108 3.83 -3.50 -20.57
CA GLU A 108 5.07 -4.14 -20.12
C GLU A 108 6.34 -3.50 -20.72
N ASN A 109 6.46 -2.17 -20.77
CA ASN A 109 7.68 -1.49 -21.19
C ASN A 109 8.21 -0.58 -20.08
N GLU A 110 9.38 -0.98 -19.57
CA GLU A 110 10.37 -0.20 -18.81
C GLU A 110 10.08 0.07 -17.32
N GLU A 111 10.25 -0.95 -16.49
CA GLU A 111 11.44 -1.11 -15.62
C GLU A 111 11.26 -2.39 -14.80
N ILE A 112 12.19 -3.32 -14.94
CA ILE A 112 12.29 -4.50 -14.09
C ILE A 112 12.77 -3.99 -12.72
N HIS A 113 11.85 -3.53 -11.89
CA HIS A 113 12.11 -3.43 -10.46
C HIS A 113 12.18 -4.86 -9.91
N ASP A 114 13.42 -5.24 -9.62
CA ASP A 114 13.83 -6.50 -9.07
C ASP A 114 12.92 -6.93 -7.90
N LYS A 115 12.13 -7.98 -8.12
CA LYS A 115 11.15 -8.55 -7.17
C LYS A 115 11.82 -9.16 -5.92
N THR A 116 13.14 -9.04 -5.79
CA THR A 116 13.92 -9.51 -4.63
C THR A 116 14.31 -8.42 -3.64
N ALA A 117 14.06 -7.14 -3.93
CA ALA A 117 14.38 -6.04 -3.01
C ALA A 117 13.47 -5.96 -1.76
N PHE A 118 12.33 -6.65 -1.76
CA PHE A 118 11.33 -6.60 -0.68
C PHE A 118 11.50 -7.68 0.41
N LEU A 119 12.58 -8.46 0.38
CA LEU A 119 12.88 -9.48 1.39
C LEU A 119 14.30 -9.28 1.94
N PRO A 120 14.53 -8.37 2.90
CA PRO A 120 15.83 -8.20 3.53
C PRO A 120 16.28 -9.43 4.35
N TYR A 121 15.43 -10.44 4.55
CA TYR A 121 15.71 -11.58 5.43
C TYR A 121 16.24 -12.86 4.74
N ILE A 122 16.40 -12.92 3.42
CA ILE A 122 16.96 -14.13 2.77
C ILE A 122 18.50 -14.10 2.70
N LYS A 123 19.15 -12.95 2.90
CA LYS A 123 20.63 -12.86 2.91
C LYS A 123 21.27 -12.98 4.30
N ALA A 124 20.48 -13.15 5.37
CA ALA A 124 20.99 -13.30 6.73
C ALA A 124 21.07 -14.77 7.21
N GLN A 125 20.76 -15.76 6.36
CA GLN A 125 20.84 -17.20 6.70
C GLN A 125 21.99 -17.94 6.00
N GLY A 126 22.95 -17.22 5.41
CA GLY A 126 24.07 -17.82 4.66
C GLY A 126 25.36 -18.06 5.44
N GLU A 127 25.50 -17.53 6.67
CA GLU A 127 26.74 -17.60 7.46
C GLU A 127 26.47 -17.90 8.94
N GLU A 128 25.66 -18.91 9.24
CA GLU A 128 25.70 -19.54 10.56
C GLU A 128 26.47 -20.86 10.42
N ILE A 129 27.76 -20.83 10.75
CA ILE A 129 28.54 -22.05 10.95
C ILE A 129 28.03 -22.67 12.24
N VAL A 130 27.17 -23.69 12.11
CA VAL A 130 26.81 -24.56 13.23
C VAL A 130 28.03 -25.44 13.51
N ILE A 131 28.80 -25.06 14.53
CA ILE A 131 29.82 -25.94 15.13
C ILE A 131 29.06 -26.88 16.05
N PHE A 132 28.87 -28.13 15.60
CA PHE A 132 28.49 -29.19 16.53
C PHE A 132 29.68 -29.41 17.48
N PRO A 133 29.50 -29.41 18.81
CA PRO A 133 30.52 -29.94 19.69
C PRO A 133 30.71 -31.41 19.28
N ASP A 134 31.91 -31.78 18.85
CA ASP A 134 32.27 -33.18 18.64
C ASP A 134 32.02 -33.92 19.96
N ASP A 135 31.11 -34.88 19.91
CA ASP A 135 30.92 -35.84 20.99
C ASP A 135 32.27 -36.55 21.23
N GLU A 136 32.69 -36.54 22.50
CA GLU A 136 33.81 -37.31 23.02
C GLU A 136 33.65 -38.80 22.67
N ASP A 137 34.69 -39.39 22.07
CA ASP A 137 35.12 -40.77 22.28
C ASP A 137 36.62 -40.94 21.95
#